data_AF-A0A552JQ75-F1
#
_entry.id   AF-A0A552JQ75-F1
#
_cell.length_a   1.000
_cell.length_b   1.000
_cell.length_c   1.000
_cell.angle_alpha   90.00
_cell.angle_beta   90.00
_cell.angle_gamma   90.00
#
_symmetry.space_group_name_H-M   'P 1'
#
loop_
_entity.id
_entity.type
_entity.pdbx_description
1 polymer ?
#
loop_
_entity_poly.entity_id
_entity_poly.type
_entity_poly.pdbx_seq_one_letter_code
_entity_poly.pdbx_strand_id
1 'polypeptide(L)'
;MEPKDPNQNANASQASAQEKTNKSRRNFLRNAGLASLSAGATTIVGKETIGDPVSGKSPVHEGVTPDDSRAIHGGAPVSDIPLKSTNGKLEPVLPPIKERVLALKQLLIEKKLIQEQAIQGFVDYYEKFVGPHLGAAVVAHAWTNPDWKAQLLAPPPEKPFQAALLIRDFLFNTVNPDTGKPYLLPQLTFGLTIGPEGEFIRIVANGEQTHHGKTLFVHNLVTCTVCSCYPQALLGTQPMWYKSQQYRARSISDPFGILAEFAEDANRGTAERQAQFQAYANKLDELRVWESNSEVRFFVIPEMPKQWIGLTENELRKRVTRNAMLGAEILYV
;
A
#
# COMPACT_ATOMS: atom_id res chain seq x y z
N MET A 1 -57.89 -13.05 -17.24
CA MET A 1 -57.05 -12.68 -16.06
C MET A 1 -55.75 -13.45 -16.20
N GLU A 2 -54.76 -12.84 -16.84
CA GLU A 2 -53.40 -13.40 -16.88
C GLU A 2 -52.66 -13.13 -15.57
N PRO A 3 -51.85 -14.09 -15.06
CA PRO A 3 -51.12 -13.92 -13.81
C PRO A 3 -49.83 -13.12 -14.03
N LYS A 4 -49.54 -12.19 -13.10
CA LYS A 4 -48.30 -11.41 -13.06
C LYS A 4 -47.13 -12.28 -12.59
N ASP A 5 -46.03 -12.22 -13.34
CA ASP A 5 -44.75 -12.86 -13.09
C ASP A 5 -44.04 -12.28 -11.83
N PRO A 6 -43.57 -13.10 -10.87
CA PRO A 6 -42.95 -12.63 -9.62
C PRO A 6 -41.56 -12.00 -9.76
N ASN A 7 -40.96 -11.95 -10.95
CA ASN A 7 -39.54 -11.63 -11.12
C ASN A 7 -39.18 -10.12 -11.19
N GLN A 8 -40.11 -9.20 -10.98
CA GLN A 8 -39.82 -7.76 -11.15
C GLN A 8 -39.26 -7.04 -9.90
N ASN A 9 -39.27 -7.65 -8.71
CA ASN A 9 -38.84 -6.96 -7.48
C ASN A 9 -37.41 -7.26 -7.00
N ALA A 10 -36.67 -8.19 -7.63
CA ALA A 10 -35.30 -8.53 -7.23
C ALA A 10 -34.22 -7.65 -7.89
N ASN A 11 -34.48 -7.14 -9.10
CA ASN A 11 -33.49 -6.35 -9.85
C ASN A 11 -33.40 -4.88 -9.42
N ALA A 12 -34.47 -4.32 -8.83
CA ALA A 12 -34.48 -2.92 -8.39
C ALA A 12 -33.63 -2.69 -7.12
N SER A 13 -33.53 -3.67 -6.22
CA SER A 13 -32.77 -3.55 -4.97
C SER A 13 -31.26 -3.67 -5.20
N GLN A 14 -30.82 -4.57 -6.10
CA GLN A 14 -29.42 -4.76 -6.48
C GLN A 14 -28.88 -3.57 -7.29
N ALA A 15 -29.67 -3.00 -8.21
CA ALA A 15 -29.30 -1.79 -8.93
C ALA A 15 -29.12 -0.59 -7.99
N SER A 16 -30.00 -0.42 -6.99
CA SER A 16 -29.89 0.68 -6.01
C SER A 16 -28.69 0.54 -5.06
N ALA A 17 -28.28 -0.70 -4.72
CA ALA A 17 -27.13 -0.98 -3.87
C ALA A 17 -25.81 -0.80 -4.62
N GLN A 18 -25.77 -1.21 -5.89
CA GLN A 18 -24.62 -1.03 -6.79
C GLN A 18 -24.43 0.44 -7.20
N GLU A 19 -25.50 1.23 -7.24
CA GLU A 19 -25.46 2.67 -7.43
C GLU A 19 -24.95 3.42 -6.18
N LYS A 20 -25.28 2.95 -4.97
CA LYS A 20 -24.78 3.50 -3.70
C LYS A 20 -23.29 3.20 -3.43
N THR A 21 -22.82 1.99 -3.71
CA THR A 21 -21.38 1.63 -3.58
C THR A 21 -20.51 2.38 -4.58
N ASN A 22 -21.01 2.58 -5.80
CA ASN A 22 -20.38 3.46 -6.79
C ASN A 22 -20.42 4.93 -6.38
N LYS A 23 -21.44 5.38 -5.64
CA LYS A 23 -21.53 6.77 -5.16
C LYS A 23 -20.49 7.06 -4.07
N SER A 24 -20.23 6.14 -3.14
CA SER A 24 -19.17 6.32 -2.12
C SER A 24 -17.77 6.35 -2.74
N ARG A 25 -17.47 5.39 -3.63
CA ARG A 25 -16.21 5.37 -4.38
C ARG A 25 -16.04 6.59 -5.28
N ARG A 26 -17.11 7.04 -5.95
CA ARG A 26 -17.10 8.31 -6.72
C ARG A 26 -17.04 9.55 -5.83
N ASN A 27 -17.53 9.53 -4.59
CA ASN A 27 -17.42 10.66 -3.66
C ASN A 27 -16.00 10.78 -3.10
N PHE A 28 -15.35 9.67 -2.75
CA PHE A 28 -13.93 9.64 -2.42
C PHE A 28 -13.08 10.17 -3.59
N LEU A 29 -13.36 9.71 -4.82
CA LEU A 29 -12.65 10.15 -6.02
C LEU A 29 -13.03 11.59 -6.48
N ARG A 30 -14.28 12.03 -6.29
CA ARG A 30 -14.72 13.42 -6.59
C ARG A 30 -14.14 14.42 -5.60
N ASN A 31 -14.07 14.07 -4.31
CA ASN A 31 -13.42 14.92 -3.31
C ASN A 31 -11.91 14.97 -3.54
N ALA A 32 -11.29 13.90 -4.09
CA ALA A 32 -9.92 13.91 -4.57
C ALA A 32 -9.70 14.74 -5.86
N GLY A 33 -10.74 14.90 -6.70
CA GLY A 33 -10.69 15.66 -7.95
C GLY A 33 -11.02 17.15 -7.85
N LEU A 34 -11.56 17.63 -6.72
CA LEU A 34 -11.97 19.03 -6.53
C LEU A 34 -10.95 19.92 -5.80
N ALA A 35 -9.88 19.34 -5.23
CA ALA A 35 -8.81 20.09 -4.57
C ALA A 35 -7.59 20.36 -5.49
N SER A 36 -7.69 20.09 -6.79
CA SER A 36 -6.63 20.34 -7.78
C SER A 36 -6.62 21.77 -8.35
N LEU A 37 -7.44 22.69 -7.85
CA LEU A 37 -7.50 24.08 -8.32
C LEU A 37 -7.60 25.06 -7.13
N SER A 38 -6.48 25.27 -6.43
CA SER A 38 -6.05 26.59 -5.91
C SER A 38 -4.95 26.44 -4.85
N ALA A 39 -4.02 27.41 -4.87
CA ALA A 39 -2.97 27.67 -3.87
C ALA A 39 -1.66 26.87 -3.98
N GLY A 40 -1.03 26.93 -5.16
CA GLY A 40 0.43 27.11 -5.22
C GLY A 40 0.74 28.58 -5.00
N ALA A 41 1.21 28.92 -3.79
CA ALA A 41 1.44 30.27 -3.33
C ALA A 41 2.37 31.06 -4.26
N THR A 42 1.85 32.15 -4.84
CA THR A 42 2.64 33.27 -5.32
C THR A 42 2.85 34.21 -4.16
N THR A 43 4.08 34.29 -3.64
CA THR A 43 4.59 35.55 -3.05
C THR A 43 6.11 35.56 -3.15
N ILE A 44 6.61 36.13 -4.24
CA ILE A 44 7.98 36.62 -4.35
C ILE A 44 7.89 38.13 -4.19
N VAL A 45 8.51 38.69 -3.15
CA VAL A 45 8.90 40.11 -3.12
C VAL A 45 10.29 40.20 -2.49
N GLY A 46 11.28 40.63 -3.28
CA GLY A 46 12.64 40.88 -2.80
C GLY A 46 13.70 40.88 -3.90
N LYS A 47 13.67 41.93 -4.74
CA LYS A 47 14.70 42.43 -5.68
C LYS A 47 16.16 41.96 -5.48
N GLU A 48 16.73 41.30 -6.49
CA GLU A 48 17.88 41.73 -7.34
C GLU A 48 18.77 40.57 -7.85
N THR A 49 18.76 40.43 -9.18
CA THR A 49 19.81 39.96 -10.11
C THR A 49 20.75 38.80 -9.72
N ILE A 50 20.43 37.59 -10.19
CA ILE A 50 21.42 36.59 -10.63
C ILE A 50 20.95 36.02 -11.97
N GLY A 51 21.87 36.01 -12.94
CA GLY A 51 21.63 35.84 -14.38
C GLY A 51 21.00 34.53 -14.84
N ASP A 52 20.58 34.57 -16.11
CA ASP A 52 19.79 33.58 -16.87
C ASP A 52 20.03 32.11 -16.48
N PRO A 53 19.01 31.40 -15.96
CA PRO A 53 19.01 29.95 -16.02
C PRO A 53 18.71 29.54 -17.47
N VAL A 54 19.68 28.86 -18.08
CA VAL A 54 19.59 28.16 -19.37
C VAL A 54 18.18 27.60 -19.56
N SER A 55 17.41 28.23 -20.45
CA SER A 55 16.11 27.70 -20.86
C SER A 55 16.36 26.46 -21.71
N GLY A 56 16.47 25.30 -21.07
CA GLY A 56 16.28 24.02 -21.73
C GLY A 56 14.82 23.94 -22.15
N LYS A 57 14.48 24.57 -23.29
CA LYS A 57 13.17 24.38 -23.91
C LYS A 57 13.03 22.89 -24.20
N SER A 58 12.23 22.18 -23.41
CA SER A 58 11.68 20.91 -23.86
C SER A 58 10.96 21.18 -25.19
N PRO A 59 11.12 20.35 -26.21
CA PRO A 59 10.40 20.51 -27.46
C PRO A 59 8.92 20.27 -27.16
N VAL A 60 8.18 21.35 -26.88
CA VAL A 60 6.73 21.34 -26.92
C VAL A 60 6.38 21.34 -28.40
N HIS A 61 5.88 20.22 -28.93
CA HIS A 61 5.27 20.21 -30.25
C HIS A 61 4.06 21.14 -30.21
N GLU A 62 4.12 22.24 -30.96
CA GLU A 62 2.97 23.13 -31.17
C GLU A 62 1.79 22.32 -31.72
N GLY A 63 0.63 22.41 -31.06
CA GLY A 63 -0.62 21.79 -31.51
C GLY A 63 -1.17 20.63 -30.68
N VAL A 64 -0.48 20.17 -29.62
CA VAL A 64 -1.04 19.20 -28.66
C VAL A 64 -1.50 19.93 -27.40
N THR A 65 -2.79 20.22 -27.31
CA THR A 65 -3.40 20.60 -26.02
C THR A 65 -3.42 19.36 -25.12
N PRO A 66 -2.80 19.37 -23.93
CA PRO A 66 -2.98 18.30 -22.96
C PRO A 66 -4.46 18.16 -22.62
N ASP A 67 -5.06 17.01 -22.90
CA ASP A 67 -6.44 16.71 -22.51
C ASP A 67 -6.46 16.36 -21.01
N ASP A 68 -6.72 17.37 -20.18
CA ASP A 68 -6.88 17.24 -18.74
C ASP A 68 -8.33 16.94 -18.31
N SER A 69 -9.24 16.69 -19.26
CA SER A 69 -10.68 16.47 -18.97
C SER A 69 -10.98 15.31 -18.03
N ARG A 70 -9.99 14.44 -17.80
CA ARG A 70 -10.10 13.19 -17.03
C ARG A 70 -9.33 13.19 -15.71
N ALA A 71 -8.67 14.31 -15.36
CA ALA A 71 -8.04 14.48 -14.04
C ALA A 71 -9.05 14.26 -12.89
N ILE A 72 -10.34 14.48 -13.15
CA ILE A 72 -11.48 14.24 -12.26
C ILE A 72 -11.71 12.76 -11.86
N HIS A 73 -11.06 11.79 -12.53
CA HIS A 73 -11.29 10.36 -12.30
C HIS A 73 -10.40 9.73 -11.22
N GLY A 74 -9.50 10.49 -10.59
CA GLY A 74 -8.81 10.07 -9.35
C GLY A 74 -8.07 8.73 -9.46
N GLY A 75 -6.90 8.76 -10.09
CA GLY A 75 -5.98 7.63 -10.14
C GLY A 75 -4.83 7.96 -11.08
N ALA A 76 -3.63 7.46 -10.79
CA ALA A 76 -2.57 7.44 -11.81
C ALA A 76 -3.14 6.76 -13.06
N PRO A 77 -2.95 7.34 -14.26
CA PRO A 77 -3.61 6.84 -15.47
C PRO A 77 -3.20 5.38 -15.68
N VAL A 78 -4.17 4.47 -15.58
CA VAL A 78 -4.12 3.23 -16.36
C VAL A 78 -4.16 3.75 -17.79
N SER A 79 -3.03 3.63 -18.47
CA SER A 79 -2.82 4.23 -19.78
C SER A 79 -3.82 3.66 -20.78
N ASP A 80 -4.85 4.43 -21.12
CA ASP A 80 -5.48 4.31 -22.43
C ASP A 80 -4.37 4.61 -23.45
N ILE A 81 -4.08 3.64 -24.33
CA ILE A 81 -3.06 3.81 -25.39
C ILE A 81 -3.83 4.21 -26.66
N PRO A 82 -3.90 5.51 -27.00
CA PRO A 82 -4.55 5.92 -28.24
C PRO A 82 -3.84 5.26 -29.43
N LEU A 83 -4.60 4.72 -30.38
CA LEU A 83 -4.04 4.18 -31.62
C LEU A 83 -4.12 5.24 -32.71
N LYS A 84 -2.98 5.55 -33.34
CA LYS A 84 -2.92 6.41 -34.53
C LYS A 84 -2.88 5.52 -35.76
N SER A 85 -3.75 5.80 -36.75
CA SER A 85 -3.68 5.13 -38.05
C SER A 85 -2.63 5.81 -38.92
N THR A 86 -1.61 5.07 -39.33
CA THR A 86 -0.59 5.47 -40.29
C THR A 86 -0.55 4.43 -41.40
N ASN A 87 -0.91 4.83 -42.63
CA ASN A 87 -0.98 3.95 -43.82
C ASN A 87 -1.86 2.69 -43.62
N GLY A 88 -2.98 2.82 -42.92
CA GLY A 88 -3.90 1.70 -42.65
C GLY A 88 -3.47 0.78 -41.51
N LYS A 89 -2.32 1.03 -40.87
CA LYS A 89 -1.85 0.31 -39.69
C LYS A 89 -2.15 1.13 -38.44
N LEU A 90 -2.71 0.51 -37.42
CA LEU A 90 -2.95 1.14 -36.12
C LEU A 90 -1.69 1.00 -35.25
N GLU A 91 -1.07 2.11 -34.90
CA GLU A 91 0.11 2.15 -34.04
C GLU A 91 -0.21 2.81 -32.70
N PRO A 92 0.27 2.25 -31.58
CA PRO A 92 0.07 2.82 -30.25
C PRO A 92 0.85 4.13 -30.10
N VAL A 93 0.13 5.20 -29.81
CA VAL A 93 0.70 6.47 -29.35
C VAL A 93 0.99 6.33 -27.87
N LEU A 94 2.25 6.47 -27.51
CA LEU A 94 2.68 6.37 -26.13
C LEU A 94 2.27 7.64 -25.37
N PRO A 95 1.74 7.52 -24.14
CA PRO A 95 1.53 8.69 -23.31
C PRO A 95 2.87 9.44 -23.07
N PRO A 96 2.88 10.78 -22.94
CA PRO A 96 4.12 11.57 -22.80
C PRO A 96 5.02 11.13 -21.62
N ILE A 97 4.46 10.56 -20.56
CA ILE A 97 5.26 9.99 -19.46
C ILE A 97 6.03 8.74 -19.89
N LYS A 98 5.42 7.87 -20.72
CA LYS A 98 6.05 6.65 -21.20
C LYS A 98 7.18 6.96 -22.18
N GLU A 99 6.99 7.95 -23.05
CA GLU A 99 8.06 8.45 -23.92
C GLU A 99 9.26 8.98 -23.12
N ARG A 100 9.01 9.82 -22.11
CA ARG A 100 10.07 10.33 -21.22
C ARG A 100 10.80 9.21 -20.48
N VAL A 101 10.09 8.20 -19.98
CA VAL A 101 10.69 7.04 -19.31
C VAL A 101 11.59 6.26 -20.28
N LEU A 102 11.12 5.99 -21.50
CA LEU A 102 11.92 5.28 -22.52
C LEU A 102 13.15 6.09 -22.95
N ALA A 103 13.01 7.40 -23.16
CA ALA A 103 14.12 8.28 -23.51
C ALA A 103 15.18 8.34 -22.40
N LEU A 104 14.76 8.48 -21.13
CA LEU A 104 15.67 8.47 -19.99
C LEU A 104 16.40 7.13 -19.87
N LYS A 105 15.67 6.02 -19.98
CA LYS A 105 16.23 4.66 -19.95
C LYS A 105 17.29 4.48 -21.03
N GLN A 106 16.96 4.84 -22.28
CA GLN A 106 17.88 4.74 -23.42
C GLN A 106 19.14 5.59 -23.19
N LEU A 107 18.99 6.84 -22.76
CA LEU A 107 20.11 7.73 -22.48
C LEU A 107 21.06 7.17 -21.41
N LEU A 108 20.52 6.63 -20.31
CA LEU A 108 21.34 6.05 -19.24
C LEU A 108 22.09 4.79 -19.69
N ILE A 109 21.50 3.98 -20.58
CA ILE A 109 22.14 2.80 -21.18
C ILE A 109 23.27 3.23 -22.13
N GLU A 110 23.03 4.19 -23.02
CA GLU A 110 24.05 4.72 -23.94
C GLU A 110 25.24 5.33 -23.20
N LYS A 111 24.97 6.00 -22.08
CA LYS A 111 26.00 6.53 -21.18
C LYS A 111 26.67 5.46 -20.32
N LYS A 112 26.27 4.19 -20.45
CA LYS A 112 26.77 3.03 -19.70
C LYS A 112 26.63 3.19 -18.17
N LEU A 113 25.65 3.98 -17.73
CA LEU A 113 25.35 4.19 -16.31
C LEU A 113 24.46 3.08 -15.74
N ILE A 114 23.64 2.45 -16.59
CA ILE A 114 22.81 1.30 -16.25
C ILE A 114 22.84 0.26 -17.38
N GLN A 115 22.47 -0.97 -17.06
CA GLN A 115 22.28 -2.05 -18.03
C GLN A 115 20.80 -2.43 -18.11
N GLU A 116 20.34 -2.82 -19.30
CA GLU A 116 18.97 -3.30 -19.52
C GLU A 116 18.61 -4.46 -18.58
N GLN A 117 19.53 -5.41 -18.44
CA GLN A 117 19.39 -6.59 -17.60
C GLN A 117 19.25 -6.22 -16.12
N ALA A 118 19.90 -5.14 -15.68
CA ALA A 118 19.78 -4.67 -14.30
C ALA A 118 18.36 -4.15 -14.02
N ILE A 119 17.78 -3.37 -14.94
CA ILE A 119 16.39 -2.91 -14.82
C ILE A 119 15.44 -4.10 -14.78
N GLN A 120 15.61 -5.06 -15.70
CA GLN A 120 14.75 -6.24 -15.74
C GLN A 120 14.85 -7.07 -14.46
N GLY A 121 16.05 -7.18 -13.87
CA GLY A 121 16.24 -7.83 -12.57
C GLY A 121 15.46 -7.16 -11.44
N PHE A 122 15.41 -5.83 -11.39
CA PHE A 122 14.60 -5.09 -10.41
C PHE A 122 13.09 -5.29 -10.63
N VAL A 123 12.63 -5.31 -11.88
CA VAL A 123 11.22 -5.57 -12.20
C VAL A 123 10.84 -7.00 -11.76
N ASP A 124 11.63 -7.99 -12.17
CA ASP A 124 11.42 -9.40 -11.81
C ASP A 124 11.40 -9.61 -10.29
N TYR A 125 12.25 -8.89 -9.55
CA TYR A 125 12.30 -8.93 -8.09
C TYR A 125 10.95 -8.57 -7.46
N TYR A 126 10.36 -7.43 -7.85
CA TYR A 126 9.08 -6.97 -7.30
C TYR A 126 7.85 -7.66 -7.89
N GLU A 127 7.94 -8.22 -9.09
CA GLU A 127 6.82 -8.95 -9.71
C GLU A 127 6.71 -10.40 -9.24
N LYS A 128 7.85 -11.06 -9.01
CA LYS A 128 7.88 -12.52 -8.81
C LYS A 128 8.22 -12.93 -7.38
N PHE A 129 9.01 -12.14 -6.66
CA PHE A 129 9.59 -12.57 -5.38
C PHE A 129 9.05 -11.78 -4.20
N VAL A 130 9.07 -10.44 -4.27
CA VAL A 130 8.65 -9.62 -3.13
C VAL A 130 7.18 -9.29 -3.20
N GLY A 131 6.47 -9.60 -2.13
CA GLY A 131 5.10 -9.15 -1.97
C GLY A 131 4.55 -9.46 -0.59
N PRO A 132 3.29 -9.06 -0.33
CA PRO A 132 2.64 -9.21 0.98
C PRO A 132 2.62 -10.64 1.55
N HIS A 133 2.77 -11.66 0.71
CA HIS A 133 2.82 -13.04 1.16
C HIS A 133 4.00 -13.33 2.11
N LEU A 134 5.11 -12.58 2.00
CA LEU A 134 6.26 -12.68 2.92
C LEU A 134 5.89 -12.18 4.32
N GLY A 135 5.32 -10.97 4.40
CA GLY A 135 4.79 -10.44 5.66
C GLY A 135 3.70 -11.34 6.25
N ALA A 136 2.83 -11.91 5.42
CA ALA A 136 1.78 -12.80 5.88
C ALA A 136 2.33 -14.08 6.52
N ALA A 137 3.44 -14.62 6.00
CA ALA A 137 4.15 -15.74 6.62
C ALA A 137 4.75 -15.35 7.97
N VAL A 138 5.35 -14.15 8.09
CA VAL A 138 5.85 -13.60 9.36
C VAL A 138 4.74 -13.47 10.40
N VAL A 139 3.58 -12.92 10.01
CA VAL A 139 2.42 -12.79 10.92
C VAL A 139 1.91 -14.14 11.38
N ALA A 140 1.73 -15.09 10.45
CA ALA A 140 1.26 -16.43 10.78
C ALA A 140 2.20 -17.12 11.76
N HIS A 141 3.51 -17.06 11.51
CA HIS A 141 4.53 -17.62 12.39
C HIS A 141 4.55 -16.94 13.77
N ALA A 142 4.38 -15.61 13.83
CA ALA A 142 4.29 -14.90 15.09
C ALA A 142 3.06 -15.27 15.93
N TRP A 143 1.93 -15.58 15.29
CA TRP A 143 0.74 -16.02 16.02
C TRP A 143 0.86 -17.43 16.60
N THR A 144 1.58 -18.33 15.91
CA THR A 144 1.80 -19.71 16.35
C THR A 144 3.02 -19.88 17.25
N ASN A 145 3.91 -18.89 17.32
CA ASN A 145 5.15 -18.93 18.11
C ASN A 145 5.25 -17.68 19.03
N PRO A 146 4.61 -17.70 20.21
CA PRO A 146 4.55 -16.55 21.11
C PRO A 146 5.92 -16.02 21.57
N ASP A 147 6.87 -16.92 21.83
CA ASP A 147 8.23 -16.53 22.25
C ASP A 147 8.98 -15.80 21.13
N TRP A 148 8.80 -16.24 19.88
CA TRP A 148 9.37 -15.57 18.71
C TRP A 148 8.73 -14.19 18.52
N LYS A 149 7.40 -14.10 18.64
CA LYS A 149 6.68 -12.82 18.61
C LYS A 149 7.17 -11.86 19.71
N ALA A 150 7.41 -12.35 20.92
CA ALA A 150 7.93 -11.53 22.01
C ALA A 150 9.30 -10.93 21.69
N GLN A 151 10.21 -11.71 21.09
CA GLN A 151 11.52 -11.22 20.64
C GLN A 151 11.41 -10.16 19.54
N LEU A 152 10.43 -10.29 18.63
CA LEU A 152 10.19 -9.27 17.60
C LEU A 152 9.70 -7.94 18.18
N LEU A 153 8.83 -7.99 19.20
CA LEU A 153 8.17 -6.81 19.78
C LEU A 153 9.05 -6.09 20.80
N ALA A 154 9.91 -6.82 21.51
CA ALA A 154 10.77 -6.28 22.55
C ALA A 154 12.25 -6.62 22.28
N PRO A 155 12.83 -6.13 21.17
CA PRO A 155 14.26 -6.31 20.94
C PRO A 155 15.06 -5.55 22.01
N PRO A 156 16.21 -6.08 22.42
CA PRO A 156 16.98 -5.48 23.49
C PRO A 156 17.60 -4.14 23.03
N PRO A 157 17.83 -3.17 23.92
CA PRO A 157 18.27 -1.82 23.56
C PRO A 157 19.57 -1.78 22.74
N GLU A 158 20.49 -2.72 22.97
CA GLU A 158 21.76 -2.85 22.25
C GLU A 158 21.62 -3.43 20.83
N LYS A 159 20.46 -4.04 20.51
CA LYS A 159 20.13 -4.57 19.17
C LYS A 159 18.72 -4.13 18.76
N PRO A 160 18.49 -2.82 18.58
CA PRO A 160 17.15 -2.26 18.37
C PRO A 160 16.43 -2.82 17.12
N PHE A 161 17.17 -3.35 16.15
CA PHE A 161 16.65 -3.90 14.90
C PHE A 161 16.83 -5.41 14.79
N GLN A 162 16.99 -6.12 15.91
CA GLN A 162 17.11 -7.59 15.92
C GLN A 162 15.94 -8.27 15.21
N ALA A 163 14.74 -7.69 15.25
CA ALA A 163 13.57 -8.20 14.55
C ALA A 163 13.81 -8.39 13.04
N ALA A 164 14.54 -7.48 12.38
CA ALA A 164 14.86 -7.62 10.95
C ALA A 164 15.72 -8.87 10.68
N LEU A 165 16.67 -9.18 11.57
CA LEU A 165 17.51 -10.37 11.46
C LEU A 165 16.72 -11.65 11.72
N LEU A 166 15.87 -11.66 12.75
CA LEU A 166 15.02 -12.83 13.07
C LEU A 166 14.04 -13.14 11.93
N ILE A 167 13.45 -12.11 11.34
CA ILE A 167 12.55 -12.26 10.18
C ILE A 167 13.32 -12.75 8.96
N ARG A 168 14.50 -12.18 8.68
CA ARG A 168 15.39 -12.63 7.60
C ARG A 168 15.70 -14.13 7.74
N ASP A 169 16.14 -14.54 8.93
CA ASP A 169 16.54 -15.92 9.20
C ASP A 169 15.35 -16.87 9.09
N PHE A 170 14.17 -16.46 9.54
CA PHE A 170 12.94 -17.21 9.32
C PHE A 170 12.63 -17.38 7.82
N LEU A 171 12.66 -16.30 7.04
CA LEU A 171 12.32 -16.34 5.61
C LEU A 171 13.37 -17.13 4.78
N PHE A 172 14.64 -17.14 5.19
CA PHE A 172 15.68 -17.95 4.55
C PHE A 172 15.55 -19.44 4.87
N ASN A 173 15.22 -19.79 6.11
CA ASN A 173 15.27 -21.17 6.57
C ASN A 173 13.92 -21.90 6.48
N THR A 174 12.86 -21.19 6.06
CA THR A 174 11.51 -21.76 5.96
C THR A 174 11.10 -21.92 4.50
N VAL A 175 10.66 -23.13 4.15
CA VAL A 175 10.15 -23.45 2.82
C VAL A 175 8.73 -22.88 2.67
N ASN A 176 8.53 -22.08 1.62
CA ASN A 176 7.22 -21.62 1.20
C ASN A 176 6.39 -22.80 0.67
N PRO A 177 5.24 -23.14 1.30
CA PRO A 177 4.42 -24.28 0.89
C PRO A 177 3.87 -24.18 -0.53
N ASP A 178 3.72 -22.97 -1.09
CA ASP A 178 3.16 -22.80 -2.44
C ASP A 178 4.22 -23.02 -3.54
N THR A 179 5.50 -22.83 -3.24
CA THR A 179 6.58 -22.87 -4.26
C THR A 179 7.58 -24.01 -4.06
N GLY A 180 7.61 -24.63 -2.88
CA GLY A 180 8.60 -25.65 -2.52
C GLY A 180 10.03 -25.09 -2.37
N LYS A 181 10.20 -23.77 -2.34
CA LYS A 181 11.48 -23.07 -2.16
C LYS A 181 11.45 -22.21 -0.90
N PRO A 182 12.59 -21.80 -0.34
CA PRO A 182 12.62 -20.80 0.74
C PRO A 182 11.83 -19.53 0.38
N TYR A 183 11.21 -18.88 1.38
CA TYR A 183 10.49 -17.62 1.16
C TYR A 183 11.39 -16.52 0.61
N LEU A 184 12.63 -16.43 1.11
CA LEU A 184 13.65 -15.51 0.62
C LEU A 184 14.85 -16.29 0.09
N LEU A 185 15.44 -15.83 -1.01
CA LEU A 185 16.63 -16.44 -1.60
C LEU A 185 17.87 -15.58 -1.27
N PRO A 186 18.96 -16.15 -0.72
CA PRO A 186 20.14 -15.38 -0.31
C PRO A 186 20.77 -14.55 -1.43
N GLN A 187 20.62 -14.98 -2.68
CA GLN A 187 21.17 -14.29 -3.87
C GLN A 187 20.54 -12.90 -4.07
N LEU A 188 19.36 -12.65 -3.52
CA LEU A 188 18.66 -11.38 -3.68
C LEU A 188 19.16 -10.30 -2.72
N THR A 189 19.76 -10.68 -1.59
CA THR A 189 20.18 -9.73 -0.53
C THR A 189 21.60 -9.98 -0.02
N PHE A 190 22.34 -10.85 -0.73
CA PHE A 190 23.62 -11.41 -0.29
C PHE A 190 23.56 -12.06 1.10
N GLY A 191 22.37 -12.47 1.54
CA GLY A 191 22.14 -13.02 2.87
C GLY A 191 22.18 -12.00 4.02
N LEU A 192 22.38 -10.71 3.74
CA LEU A 192 22.64 -9.71 4.78
C LEU A 192 21.35 -9.15 5.37
N THR A 193 20.34 -8.89 4.53
CA THR A 193 19.11 -8.19 4.91
C THR A 193 17.88 -8.92 4.34
N ILE A 194 16.67 -8.48 4.71
CA ILE A 194 15.42 -9.01 4.13
C ILE A 194 15.23 -8.50 2.69
N GLY A 195 15.76 -7.33 2.37
CA GLY A 195 15.61 -6.65 1.07
C GLY A 195 15.55 -5.13 1.24
N PRO A 196 15.28 -4.39 0.15
CA PRO A 196 15.16 -2.94 0.17
C PRO A 196 14.11 -2.44 1.16
N GLU A 197 14.46 -1.40 1.92
CA GLU A 197 13.64 -0.86 3.01
C GLU A 197 13.25 -1.92 4.05
N GLY A 198 14.13 -2.91 4.25
CA GLY A 198 13.96 -4.02 5.19
C GLY A 198 15.06 -4.13 6.24
N GLU A 199 16.05 -3.24 6.19
CA GLU A 199 17.25 -3.27 7.03
C GLU A 199 16.96 -2.91 8.48
N PHE A 200 16.07 -1.92 8.68
CA PHE A 200 15.72 -1.38 9.99
C PHE A 200 14.22 -1.46 10.22
N ILE A 201 13.73 -2.68 10.50
CA ILE A 201 12.32 -2.93 10.77
C ILE A 201 12.04 -2.94 12.28
N ARG A 202 10.98 -2.22 12.66
CA ARG A 202 10.34 -2.30 13.99
C ARG A 202 8.97 -2.95 13.87
N ILE A 203 8.71 -3.92 14.75
CA ILE A 203 7.44 -4.65 14.77
C ILE A 203 6.56 -4.07 15.87
N VAL A 204 5.30 -3.84 15.53
CA VAL A 204 4.26 -3.39 16.46
C VAL A 204 3.07 -4.35 16.35
N ALA A 205 2.35 -4.58 17.44
CA ALA A 205 1.26 -5.56 17.46
C ALA A 205 -0.08 -4.92 17.81
N ASN A 206 -1.14 -5.28 17.10
CA ASN A 206 -2.50 -4.91 17.49
C ASN A 206 -3.08 -5.92 18.47
N GLY A 207 -3.96 -5.46 19.35
CA GLY A 207 -4.62 -6.26 20.39
C GLY A 207 -4.22 -5.85 21.81
N GLU A 208 -4.47 -6.74 22.77
CA GLU A 208 -4.15 -6.50 24.18
C GLU A 208 -2.63 -6.44 24.40
N GLN A 209 -2.19 -5.40 25.11
CA GLN A 209 -0.81 -5.17 25.53
C GLN A 209 -0.77 -4.75 26.99
N THR A 210 0.20 -5.27 27.74
CA THR A 210 0.43 -4.86 29.13
C THR A 210 1.49 -3.75 29.15
N HIS A 211 1.11 -2.56 29.62
CA HIS A 211 2.02 -1.44 29.80
C HIS A 211 1.92 -0.91 31.24
N HIS A 212 3.05 -0.93 31.97
CA HIS A 212 3.15 -0.47 33.36
C HIS A 212 2.06 -1.05 34.30
N GLY A 213 1.74 -2.34 34.17
CA GLY A 213 0.73 -3.02 34.99
C GLY A 213 -0.72 -2.77 34.58
N LYS A 214 -0.98 -2.01 33.50
CA LYS A 214 -2.29 -1.85 32.90
C LYS A 214 -2.37 -2.62 31.57
N THR A 215 -3.44 -3.38 31.38
CA THR A 215 -3.77 -3.98 30.08
C THR A 215 -4.54 -2.95 29.25
N LEU A 216 -4.06 -2.68 28.04
CA LEU A 216 -4.67 -1.78 27.06
C LEU A 216 -4.87 -2.54 25.76
N PHE A 217 -5.99 -2.29 25.09
CA PHE A 217 -6.21 -2.74 23.73
C PHE A 217 -5.72 -1.67 22.75
N VAL A 218 -4.64 -1.97 22.03
CA VAL A 218 -3.92 -1.01 21.19
C VAL A 218 -4.10 -1.36 19.71
N HIS A 219 -4.36 -0.36 18.88
CA HIS A 219 -4.29 -0.46 17.43
C HIS A 219 -3.16 0.43 16.90
N ASN A 220 -2.36 -0.08 15.97
CA ASN A 220 -1.24 0.61 15.35
C ASN A 220 -1.54 0.83 13.87
N LEU A 221 -1.32 2.04 13.37
CA LEU A 221 -1.46 2.42 11.96
C LEU A 221 -0.10 2.94 11.45
N VAL A 222 0.36 2.47 10.29
CA VAL A 222 1.64 2.89 9.70
C VAL A 222 1.42 3.93 8.60
N THR A 223 2.22 4.99 8.58
CA THR A 223 2.14 6.03 7.55
C THR A 223 3.53 6.59 7.19
N CYS A 224 3.58 7.37 6.12
CA CYS A 224 4.72 8.21 5.77
C CYS A 224 4.17 9.52 5.22
N THR A 225 4.04 10.54 6.06
CA THR A 225 3.38 11.79 5.67
C THR A 225 4.18 12.58 4.65
N VAL A 226 5.51 12.39 4.60
CA VAL A 226 6.44 13.13 3.74
C VAL A 226 6.50 12.55 2.31
N CYS A 227 6.37 11.24 2.16
CA CYS A 227 6.46 10.60 0.85
C CYS A 227 5.67 9.28 0.77
N SER A 228 6.35 8.15 0.97
CA SER A 228 5.79 6.80 0.86
C SER A 228 6.72 5.71 1.41
N CYS A 229 7.59 6.04 2.38
CA CYS A 229 8.45 5.07 3.06
C CYS A 229 7.63 3.86 3.53
N TYR A 230 8.10 2.65 3.24
CA TYR A 230 7.30 1.43 3.35
C TYR A 230 8.18 0.20 3.54
N PRO A 231 7.76 -0.83 4.31
CA PRO A 231 8.52 -2.07 4.46
C PRO A 231 8.47 -2.93 3.19
N GLN A 232 9.11 -2.46 2.10
CA GLN A 232 9.00 -3.07 0.78
C GLN A 232 9.44 -4.52 0.77
N ALA A 233 10.53 -4.85 1.48
CA ALA A 233 11.04 -6.20 1.63
C ALA A 233 10.01 -7.25 2.12
N LEU A 234 8.98 -6.83 2.87
CA LEU A 234 7.93 -7.73 3.38
C LEU A 234 6.59 -7.58 2.67
N LEU A 235 6.31 -6.40 2.12
CA LEU A 235 4.98 -6.05 1.64
C LEU A 235 4.93 -5.69 0.14
N GLY A 236 6.05 -5.71 -0.57
CA GLY A 236 6.16 -5.30 -1.97
C GLY A 236 6.03 -3.79 -2.15
N THR A 237 5.58 -3.38 -3.33
CA THR A 237 5.42 -1.97 -3.65
C THR A 237 4.21 -1.36 -2.94
N GLN A 238 4.30 -0.05 -2.66
CA GLN A 238 3.28 0.67 -1.92
C GLN A 238 1.95 0.72 -2.69
N PRO A 239 0.81 0.47 -2.03
CA PRO A 239 -0.47 0.73 -2.65
C PRO A 239 -0.66 2.21 -2.99
N MET A 240 -1.48 2.47 -4.00
CA MET A 240 -1.79 3.84 -4.43
C MET A 240 -2.43 4.67 -3.32
N TRP A 241 -3.31 4.08 -2.51
CA TRP A 241 -3.94 4.79 -1.38
C TRP A 241 -2.91 5.25 -0.34
N TYR A 242 -1.85 4.47 -0.09
CA TYR A 242 -0.82 4.83 0.89
C TYR A 242 0.01 6.03 0.46
N LYS A 243 0.24 6.14 -0.86
CA LYS A 243 0.95 7.27 -1.48
C LYS A 243 0.09 8.53 -1.63
N SER A 244 -1.22 8.41 -1.42
CA SER A 244 -2.17 9.49 -1.67
C SER A 244 -2.01 10.62 -0.65
N GLN A 245 -2.23 11.87 -1.08
CA GLN A 245 -2.22 13.02 -0.17
C GLN A 245 -3.31 12.89 0.89
N GLN A 246 -4.45 12.29 0.54
CA GLN A 246 -5.59 12.08 1.43
C GLN A 246 -5.21 11.22 2.63
N TYR A 247 -4.59 10.07 2.37
CA TYR A 247 -4.10 9.19 3.43
C TYR A 247 -3.01 9.89 4.25
N ARG A 248 -2.01 10.48 3.59
CA ARG A 248 -0.86 11.10 4.25
C ARG A 248 -1.21 12.31 5.12
N ALA A 249 -2.20 13.09 4.72
CA ALA A 249 -2.65 14.25 5.50
C ALA A 249 -3.51 13.82 6.70
N ARG A 250 -4.39 12.83 6.51
CA ARG A 250 -5.34 12.40 7.56
C ARG A 250 -4.79 11.35 8.51
N SER A 251 -3.74 10.63 8.15
CA SER A 251 -3.19 9.56 8.99
C SER A 251 -2.72 10.06 10.35
N ILE A 252 -2.39 11.34 10.47
CA ILE A 252 -2.04 11.97 11.75
C ILE A 252 -3.24 12.68 12.37
N SER A 253 -4.02 13.43 11.59
CA SER A 253 -5.09 14.28 12.13
C SER A 253 -6.40 13.54 12.44
N ASP A 254 -6.68 12.47 11.71
CA ASP A 254 -7.90 11.65 11.81
C ASP A 254 -7.62 10.17 11.48
N PRO A 255 -6.77 9.50 12.26
CA PRO A 255 -6.43 8.09 12.00
C PRO A 255 -7.59 7.14 12.23
N PHE A 256 -8.50 7.46 13.16
CA PHE A 256 -9.67 6.62 13.41
C PHE A 256 -10.67 6.70 12.25
N GLY A 257 -10.88 7.88 11.66
CA GLY A 257 -11.71 8.03 10.47
C GLY A 257 -11.18 7.24 9.27
N ILE A 258 -9.86 7.15 9.10
CA ILE A 258 -9.25 6.26 8.10
C ILE A 258 -9.63 4.80 8.39
N LEU A 259 -9.44 4.34 9.63
CA LEU A 259 -9.74 2.96 9.98
C LEU A 259 -11.24 2.63 9.77
N ALA A 260 -12.13 3.57 10.08
CA ALA A 260 -13.56 3.45 9.84
C ALA A 260 -13.90 3.38 8.34
N GLU A 261 -13.28 4.22 7.50
CA GLU A 261 -13.49 4.19 6.04
C GLU A 261 -13.00 2.88 5.41
N PHE A 262 -11.86 2.36 5.85
CA PHE A 262 -11.38 1.05 5.41
C PHE A 262 -12.32 -0.07 5.86
N ALA A 263 -12.90 0.04 7.07
CA ALA A 263 -13.92 -0.89 7.51
C ALA A 263 -15.16 -0.82 6.63
N GLU A 264 -15.68 0.36 6.32
CA GLU A 264 -16.83 0.54 5.42
C GLU A 264 -16.58 -0.07 4.02
N ASP A 265 -15.39 0.13 3.44
CA ASP A 265 -15.01 -0.46 2.16
C ASP A 265 -14.92 -2.00 2.25
N ALA A 266 -14.31 -2.52 3.32
CA ALA A 266 -14.22 -3.96 3.59
C ALA A 266 -15.59 -4.60 3.84
N ASN A 267 -16.55 -3.86 4.41
CA ASN A 267 -17.90 -4.33 4.69
C ASN A 267 -18.67 -4.63 3.40
N ARG A 268 -18.38 -3.97 2.28
CA ARG A 268 -19.12 -4.11 1.01
C ARG A 268 -20.65 -4.01 1.19
N GLY A 269 -21.11 -3.29 2.21
CA GLY A 269 -22.52 -3.16 2.58
C GLY A 269 -23.11 -4.26 3.47
N THR A 270 -22.30 -5.16 4.06
CA THR A 270 -22.78 -6.17 5.01
C THR A 270 -22.86 -5.61 6.44
N ALA A 271 -23.99 -5.84 7.10
CA ALA A 271 -24.23 -5.34 8.46
C ALA A 271 -23.36 -6.05 9.49
N GLU A 272 -22.99 -7.30 9.23
CA GLU A 272 -22.21 -8.16 10.13
C GLU A 272 -20.79 -7.62 10.31
N ARG A 273 -20.12 -7.25 9.22
CA ARG A 273 -18.75 -6.71 9.30
C ARG A 273 -18.73 -5.30 9.89
N GLN A 274 -19.76 -4.49 9.64
CA GLN A 274 -19.93 -3.21 10.34
C GLN A 274 -20.07 -3.43 11.85
N ALA A 275 -20.89 -4.40 12.27
CA ALA A 275 -21.03 -4.75 13.69
C ALA A 275 -19.71 -5.26 14.29
N GLN A 276 -18.92 -6.06 13.54
CA GLN A 276 -17.58 -6.50 13.97
C GLN A 276 -16.64 -5.30 14.16
N PHE A 277 -16.62 -4.33 13.24
CA PHE A 277 -15.81 -3.12 13.39
C PHE A 277 -16.25 -2.28 14.59
N GLN A 278 -17.55 -2.09 14.81
CA GLN A 278 -18.05 -1.36 15.99
C GLN A 278 -17.67 -2.07 17.29
N ALA A 279 -17.78 -3.41 17.34
CA ALA A 279 -17.34 -4.19 18.49
C ALA A 279 -15.82 -4.10 18.71
N TYR A 280 -15.02 -3.99 17.64
CA TYR A 280 -13.59 -3.74 17.72
C TYR A 280 -13.28 -2.34 18.27
N ALA A 281 -13.91 -1.31 17.70
CA ALA A 281 -13.74 0.09 18.08
C ALA A 281 -14.12 0.33 19.55
N ASN A 282 -15.16 -0.33 20.06
CA ASN A 282 -15.58 -0.21 21.46
C ASN A 282 -14.56 -0.76 22.47
N LYS A 283 -13.64 -1.64 22.04
CA LYS A 283 -12.56 -2.15 22.89
C LYS A 283 -11.32 -1.26 22.86
N LEU A 284 -11.22 -0.35 21.88
CA LEU A 284 -10.00 0.36 21.57
C LEU A 284 -9.69 1.39 22.66
N ASP A 285 -8.63 1.13 23.43
CA ASP A 285 -8.12 2.08 24.43
C ASP A 285 -7.18 3.11 23.79
N GLU A 286 -6.37 2.68 22.82
CA GLU A 286 -5.33 3.51 22.24
C GLU A 286 -5.13 3.21 20.74
N LEU A 287 -5.06 4.27 19.93
CA LEU A 287 -4.64 4.20 18.54
C LEU A 287 -3.31 4.93 18.36
N ARG A 288 -2.28 4.19 17.92
CA ARG A 288 -0.91 4.70 17.71
C ARG A 288 -0.62 4.82 16.23
N VAL A 289 -0.12 5.96 15.80
CA VAL A 289 0.31 6.17 14.41
C VAL A 289 1.83 6.17 14.35
N TRP A 290 2.37 5.33 13.47
CA TRP A 290 3.80 5.16 13.26
C TRP A 290 4.22 5.82 11.96
N GLU A 291 4.87 6.97 12.09
CA GLU A 291 5.36 7.74 10.96
C GLU A 291 6.77 7.27 10.54
N SER A 292 6.86 6.70 9.34
CA SER A 292 8.12 6.29 8.72
C SER A 292 8.79 7.48 8.03
N ASN A 293 9.27 8.47 8.79
CA ASN A 293 9.89 9.69 8.27
C ASN A 293 11.44 9.64 8.20
N SER A 294 12.05 8.54 8.65
CA SER A 294 13.51 8.31 8.63
C SER A 294 13.82 6.90 8.07
N GLU A 295 14.89 6.25 8.53
CA GLU A 295 15.34 4.94 8.04
C GLU A 295 14.47 3.78 8.53
N VAL A 296 13.80 3.94 9.67
CA VAL A 296 12.99 2.88 10.26
C VAL A 296 11.75 2.60 9.43
N ARG A 297 11.41 1.32 9.27
CA ARG A 297 10.13 0.87 8.74
C ARG A 297 9.34 0.14 9.81
N PHE A 298 8.05 0.42 9.86
CA PHE A 298 7.14 -0.23 10.79
C PHE A 298 6.33 -1.30 10.09
N PHE A 299 6.15 -2.42 10.77
CA PHE A 299 5.34 -3.55 10.30
C PHE A 299 4.40 -3.98 11.43
N VAL A 300 3.12 -4.12 11.11
CA VAL A 300 2.08 -4.44 12.08
C VAL A 300 1.83 -5.95 12.07
N ILE A 301 1.90 -6.59 13.24
CA ILE A 301 1.26 -7.88 13.48
C ILE A 301 -0.19 -7.58 13.88
N PRO A 302 -1.19 -7.82 13.01
CA PRO A 302 -2.59 -7.59 13.38
C PRO A 302 -3.06 -8.51 14.51
N GLU A 303 -4.16 -8.15 15.17
CA GLU A 303 -4.82 -9.05 16.12
C GLU A 303 -5.36 -10.27 15.37
N MET A 304 -5.08 -11.46 15.88
CA MET A 304 -5.63 -12.70 15.31
C MET A 304 -7.09 -12.85 15.74
N PRO A 305 -8.04 -13.03 14.82
CA PRO A 305 -9.40 -13.40 15.18
C PRO A 305 -9.44 -14.71 15.96
N LYS A 306 -10.26 -14.78 17.03
CA LYS A 306 -10.33 -15.95 17.92
C LYS A 306 -10.76 -17.23 17.19
N GLN A 307 -11.55 -17.10 16.13
CA GLN A 307 -12.03 -18.19 15.30
C GLN A 307 -10.91 -18.87 14.49
N TRP A 308 -9.73 -18.25 14.42
CA TRP A 308 -8.57 -18.79 13.71
C TRP A 308 -7.61 -19.57 14.62
N ILE A 309 -7.91 -19.66 15.93
CA ILE A 309 -7.14 -20.50 16.86
C ILE A 309 -7.21 -21.96 16.38
N GLY A 310 -6.04 -22.60 16.31
CA GLY A 310 -5.91 -23.99 15.87
C GLY A 310 -5.77 -24.18 14.35
N LEU A 311 -5.89 -23.11 13.56
CA LEU A 311 -5.53 -23.18 12.14
C LEU A 311 -4.01 -23.35 11.98
N THR A 312 -3.62 -24.03 10.89
CA THR A 312 -2.20 -24.19 10.54
C THR A 312 -1.60 -22.85 10.09
N GLU A 313 -0.27 -22.69 10.20
CA GLU A 313 0.43 -21.50 9.69
C GLU A 313 0.12 -21.24 8.21
N ASN A 314 -0.02 -22.30 7.41
CA ASN A 314 -0.34 -22.22 5.99
C ASN A 314 -1.76 -21.67 5.74
N GLU A 315 -2.71 -22.00 6.60
CA GLU A 315 -4.07 -21.46 6.54
C GLU A 315 -4.10 -20.01 7.02
N LEU A 316 -3.38 -19.71 8.10
CA LEU A 316 -3.29 -18.36 8.68
C LEU A 316 -2.71 -17.36 7.68
N ARG A 317 -1.55 -17.67 7.06
CA ARG A 317 -0.90 -16.74 6.11
C ARG A 317 -1.76 -16.40 4.90
N LYS A 318 -2.68 -17.27 4.50
CA LYS A 318 -3.59 -17.03 3.37
C LYS A 318 -4.71 -16.05 3.70
N ARG A 319 -4.92 -15.76 4.99
CA ARG A 319 -5.98 -14.88 5.50
C ARG A 319 -5.47 -13.49 5.89
N VAL A 320 -4.17 -13.33 6.11
CA VAL A 320 -3.56 -12.04 6.46
C VAL A 320 -3.53 -11.13 5.22
N THR A 321 -4.10 -9.94 5.32
CA THR A 321 -4.11 -8.96 4.23
C THR A 321 -2.94 -7.97 4.37
N ARG A 322 -2.51 -7.40 3.24
CA ARG A 322 -1.53 -6.30 3.22
C ARG A 322 -1.98 -5.11 4.06
N ASN A 323 -3.26 -4.76 3.98
CA ASN A 323 -3.78 -3.58 4.68
C ASN A 323 -3.76 -3.81 6.21
N ALA A 324 -4.04 -5.04 6.67
CA ALA A 324 -3.94 -5.38 8.09
C ALA A 324 -2.49 -5.31 8.62
N MET A 325 -1.51 -5.68 7.79
CA MET A 325 -0.07 -5.54 8.12
C MET A 325 0.44 -4.10 8.12
N LEU A 326 -0.39 -3.14 7.71
CA LEU A 326 -0.17 -1.69 7.85
C LEU A 326 -1.05 -1.07 8.93
N GLY A 327 -1.97 -1.84 9.52
CA GLY A 327 -2.96 -1.32 10.45
C GLY A 327 -4.08 -0.51 9.81
N ALA A 328 -4.24 -0.55 8.49
CA ALA A 328 -5.34 0.14 7.82
C ALA A 328 -6.63 -0.70 7.85
N GLU A 329 -6.56 -1.99 8.19
CA GLU A 329 -7.68 -2.92 8.19
C GLU A 329 -7.62 -3.82 9.43
N ILE A 330 -8.77 -4.16 10.00
CA ILE A 330 -8.91 -5.28 10.96
C ILE A 330 -9.23 -6.57 10.22
N LEU A 331 -8.84 -7.71 10.79
CA LEU A 331 -9.13 -9.00 10.17
C LEU A 331 -10.55 -9.45 10.51
N TYR A 332 -11.35 -9.69 9.48
CA TYR A 332 -12.74 -10.12 9.59
C TYR A 332 -12.84 -11.66 9.52
N VAL A 333 -13.88 -12.19 10.17
CA VAL A 333 -14.22 -13.64 10.24
C VAL A 333 -15.60 -13.92 9.69
#